data_AF-A0A948MGD5-F1
#
_entry.id   AF-A0A948MGD5-F1
#
_cell.length_a   1.000
_cell.length_b   1.000
_cell.length_c   1.000
_cell.angle_alpha   90.00
_cell.angle_beta   90.00
_cell.angle_gamma   90.00
#
_symmetry.space_group_name_H-M   'P 1'
#
loop_
_entity.id
_entity.type
_entity.pdbx_description
1 polymer ?
#
loop_
_entity_poly.entity_id
_entity_poly.type
_entity_poly.pdbx_seq_one_letter_code
_entity_poly.pdbx_strand_id
1 'polypeptide(L)' 'MRTVHALRYVTPLREGGSLPAVVETDDDGMVVLKFRGAGQGPKALIAELIAGEIARTLGLPIPEIVF' A
#
# COMPACT_ATOMS: atom_id res chain seq x y z
N MET A 1 -10.90 5.52 -6.19
CA MET A 1 -10.01 5.01 -5.13
C MET A 1 -10.37 5.72 -3.85
N ARG A 2 -10.61 4.99 -2.77
CA ARG A 2 -10.94 5.56 -1.46
C ARG A 2 -9.68 6.10 -0.79
N THR A 3 -9.84 7.10 0.07
CA THR A 3 -8.76 7.65 0.90
C THR A 3 -9.02 7.31 2.36
N VAL A 4 -7.98 6.91 3.08
CA VAL A 4 -8.05 6.55 4.50
C VAL A 4 -6.91 7.21 5.26
N HIS A 5 -7.14 7.51 6.53
CA HIS A 5 -6.11 8.05 7.41
C HIS A 5 -5.42 6.91 8.16
N ALA A 6 -4.10 6.78 7.98
CA ALA A 6 -3.31 5.88 8.81
C ALA A 6 -3.25 6.41 10.25
N LEU A 7 -3.69 5.58 11.21
CA LEU A 7 -3.76 5.94 12.63
C LEU A 7 -2.59 5.39 13.43
N ARG A 8 -2.27 4.10 13.25
CA ARG A 8 -1.25 3.43 14.05
C ARG A 8 -0.35 2.54 13.22
N TYR A 9 0.95 2.67 13.44
CA TYR A 9 1.96 1.75 12.89
C TYR A 9 1.95 0.45 13.70
N VAL A 10 1.56 -0.66 13.07
CA VAL A 10 1.37 -1.95 13.76
C VAL A 10 2.64 -2.79 13.72
N THR A 11 3.10 -3.13 12.51
CA THR A 11 4.30 -3.96 12.35
C THR A 11 5.07 -3.62 11.08
N PRO A 12 6.42 -3.57 11.13
CA PRO A 12 7.23 -3.57 9.93
C PRO A 12 7.08 -4.90 9.20
N LEU A 13 7.06 -4.84 7.88
CA LEU A 13 7.29 -5.98 7.00
C LEU A 13 8.73 -5.91 6.49
N ARG A 14 9.48 -6.99 6.67
CA ARG A 14 10.91 -7.04 6.36
C ARG A 14 11.19 -7.72 5.02
N GLU A 15 10.16 -8.15 4.31
CA GLU A 15 10.32 -8.63 2.94
C GLU A 15 10.52 -7.46 1.98
N GLY A 16 11.72 -7.33 1.43
CA GLY A 16 12.05 -6.39 0.37
C GLY A 16 12.65 -5.06 0.84
N GLY A 17 13.29 -4.36 -0.10
CA GLY A 17 14.09 -3.17 0.21
C GLY A 17 13.29 -1.90 0.49
N SER A 18 11.96 -1.91 0.34
CA SER A 18 11.12 -0.72 0.55
C SER A 18 10.55 -0.60 1.97
N LEU A 19 10.78 -1.62 2.82
CA LEU A 19 10.36 -1.70 4.22
C LEU A 19 8.89 -1.28 4.43
N PRO A 20 7.92 -2.00 3.81
CA PRO A 20 6.50 -1.71 4.01
C PRO A 20 6.07 -1.97 5.45
N ALA A 21 4.85 -1.57 5.80
CA ALA A 21 4.31 -1.81 7.13
C ALA A 21 2.81 -2.05 7.13
N VAL A 22 2.34 -2.82 8.10
CA VAL A 22 0.92 -2.90 8.41
C VAL A 22 0.55 -1.70 9.28
N VAL A 23 -0.51 -1.00 8.90
CA VAL A 23 -1.05 0.14 9.65
C VAL A 23 -2.55 -0.03 9.88
N GLU A 24 -3.04 0.44 11.02
CA GLU A 24 -4.47 0.63 11.27
C GLU A 24 -4.96 1.90 10.60
N THR A 25 -6.18 1.88 10.07
CA THR A 25 -6.83 2.98 9.38
C THR A 25 -8.07 3.46 10.14
N ASP A 26 -8.56 4.65 9.78
CA ASP A 26 -9.71 5.32 10.40
C ASP A 26 -11.07 4.70 10.08
N ASP A 27 -11.10 3.70 9.20
CA ASP A 27 -12.26 2.87 8.88
C ASP A 27 -12.26 1.52 9.62
N ASP A 28 -11.52 1.43 10.73
CA ASP A 28 -11.29 0.21 11.53
C ASP A 28 -10.59 -0.93 10.74
N GLY A 29 -10.04 -0.61 9.56
CA GLY A 29 -9.30 -1.52 8.72
C GLY A 29 -7.81 -1.64 9.08
N MET A 30 -7.15 -2.63 8.46
CA MET A 30 -5.69 -2.73 8.42
C MET A 30 -5.23 -2.81 6.96
N VAL A 31 -4.19 -2.06 6.63
CA VAL A 31 -3.64 -2.01 5.27
C VAL A 31 -2.12 -2.18 5.27
N VAL A 32 -1.58 -2.61 4.14
CA VAL A 32 -0.13 -2.59 3.89
C VAL A 32 0.24 -1.26 3.27
N LEU A 33 0.93 -0.41 4.04
CA LEU A 33 1.38 0.90 3.61
C LEU A 33 2.72 0.82 2.87
N LYS A 34 2.78 1.47 1.71
CA LYS A 34 4.01 1.76 0.97
C LYS A 34 4.44 3.22 1.23
N PHE A 35 5.62 3.42 1.80
CA PHE A 35 6.08 4.77 2.19
C PHE A 35 6.54 5.60 0.99
N ARG A 36 6.17 6.89 0.97
CA ARG A 36 6.71 7.89 0.02
C ARG A 36 8.22 8.06 0.15
N GLY A 37 8.76 7.91 1.36
CA GLY A 37 10.19 8.02 1.67
C GLY A 37 10.99 6.72 1.56
N ALA A 38 10.43 5.66 0.96
CA ALA A 38 11.18 4.42 0.73
C ALA A 38 12.36 4.68 -0.23
N GLY A 39 13.46 3.92 -0.08
CA GLY A 39 14.71 4.15 -0.84
C GLY A 39 14.58 4.10 -2.36
N GLN A 40 13.52 3.48 -2.87
CA GLN A 40 13.19 3.38 -4.30
C GLN A 40 12.50 4.64 -4.85
N GLY A 41 12.14 5.59 -3.97
CA GLY A 41 11.53 6.87 -4.32
C GLY A 41 10.08 6.77 -4.83
N PRO A 42 9.51 7.91 -5.26
CA PRO A 42 8.08 8.00 -5.65
C PRO A 42 7.68 7.10 -6.82
N LYS A 43 8.61 6.74 -7.71
CA LYS A 43 8.36 5.87 -8.86
C LYS A 43 7.89 4.47 -8.44
N ALA A 44 8.35 3.97 -7.28
CA ALA A 44 7.89 2.70 -6.76
C ALA A 44 6.39 2.75 -6.41
N LEU A 45 5.89 3.84 -5.83
CA LEU A 45 4.47 4.00 -5.54
C LEU A 45 3.62 4.08 -6.81
N ILE A 46 4.12 4.77 -7.83
CA ILE A 46 3.44 4.83 -9.13
C ILE A 46 3.37 3.43 -9.75
N ALA A 47 4.45 2.64 -9.65
CA ALA A 47 4.46 1.27 -10.17
C ALA A 47 3.46 0.37 -9.44
N GLU A 48 3.36 0.45 -8.12
CA GLU A 48 2.36 -0.29 -7.32
C GLU A 48 0.93 0.06 -7.76
N LEU A 49 0.64 1.35 -7.95
CA LEU A 49 -0.68 1.80 -8.44
C LEU A 49 -0.98 1.29 -9.85
N ILE A 50 -0.05 1.44 -10.80
CA ILE A 50 -0.26 0.99 -12.18
C ILE A 50 -0.46 -0.52 -12.24
N ALA A 51 0.42 -1.30 -11.59
CA ALA A 51 0.34 -2.75 -11.59
C ALA A 51 -0.97 -3.24 -10.94
N GLY A 52 -1.34 -2.63 -9.82
CA GLY A 52 -2.58 -2.94 -9.13
C GLY A 52 -3.83 -2.63 -9.97
N GLU A 53 -3.88 -1.47 -10.64
CA GLU A 53 -5.01 -1.12 -11.50
C GLU A 53 -5.12 -2.01 -12.75
N ILE A 54 -3.99 -2.44 -13.32
CA ILE A 54 -3.97 -3.45 -14.38
C ILE A 54 -4.55 -4.76 -13.85
N ALA A 55 -4.07 -5.26 -12.71
CA ALA A 55 -4.55 -6.51 -12.12
C ALA A 55 -6.04 -6.44 -11.75
N ARG A 56 -6.52 -5.30 -11.24
CA ARG A 56 -7.94 -5.03 -10.97
C ARG A 56 -8.77 -5.13 -12.24
N THR A 57 -8.30 -4.50 -13.33
CA THR A 57 -8.98 -4.51 -14.63
C THR A 57 -9.05 -5.91 -15.23
N LEU A 58 -8.03 -6.74 -14.98
CA LEU A 58 -7.98 -8.13 -15.40
C LEU A 58 -8.78 -9.09 -14.49
N GLY A 59 -9.40 -8.60 -13.40
CA GLY A 59 -10.17 -9.43 -12.47
C GLY A 59 -9.32 -10.39 -11.62
N LEU A 60 -8.03 -10.08 -11.43
CA LEU A 60 -7.14 -10.88 -10.60
C LEU A 60 -7.46 -10.69 -9.10
N PRO A 61 -7.21 -11.70 -8.24
CA PRO A 61 -7.47 -11.62 -6.81
C PRO A 61 -6.41 -10.72 -6.14
N ILE A 62 -6.66 -9.43 -6.13
CA ILE A 62 -5.82 -8.43 -5.46
C ILE A 62 -6.59 -7.75 -4.32
N PRO A 63 -5.91 -7.23 -3.28
CA PRO A 63 -6.56 -6.38 -2.29
C PRO A 63 -7.02 -5.04 -2.89
N GLU A 64 -7.94 -4.36 -2.20
CA GLU A 64 -8.30 -2.97 -2.52
C GLU A 64 -7.06 -2.06 -2.40
N ILE A 65 -6.88 -1.16 -3.36
CA ILE A 65 -5.88 -0.09 -3.29
C ILE A 65 -6.56 1.16 -2.74
N VAL A 66 -6.00 1.71 -1.67
CA VAL A 66 -6.46 2.93 -1.02
C VAL A 66 -5.35 3.98 -0.99
N PHE A 67 -5.73 5.25 -0.84
CA PHE A 67 -4.81 6.38 -0.76
C PHE A 67 -4.66 6.92 0.65
#